data_AF-A0A9E4TB98-F1
#
_entry.id   AF-A0A9E4TB98-F1
#
_cell.length_a   1.000
_cell.length_b   1.000
_cell.length_c   1.000
_cell.angle_alpha   90.00
_cell.angle_beta   90.00
_cell.angle_gamma   90.00
#
_symmetry.space_group_name_H-M   'P 1'
#
loop_
_entity.id
_entity.type
_entity.pdbx_description
1 polymer ?
#
loop_
_entity_poly.entity_id
_entity_poly.type
_entity_poly.pdbx_seq_one_letter_code
_entity_poly.pdbx_strand_id
1 'polypeptide(L)'
;MTKQNSKTSYLISAITLAVILSGCFATYQDSGFKSLFTSLNNCQSFTDPTDPNSTPYKLCAGIAGYQLILRKVGAGRKSIEILSDSQQSFPLNYQQVVTRQMFHLGDQAEWRVAESSSGSEPQALIAEIHAHEDLDEPDQVTAIYLAVAKISAAESCVTDVVKQQEVSREQLHHLADKAPQSACIGSPPH
;
A
#
# COMPACT_ATOMS: atom_id res chain seq x y z
N MET A 1 -35.76 85.78 -0.71
CA MET A 1 -34.74 86.02 0.34
C MET A 1 -34.75 84.84 1.30
N THR A 2 -33.61 84.15 1.47
CA THR A 2 -33.15 83.37 2.65
C THR A 2 -34.07 82.26 3.21
N LYS A 3 -33.63 81.08 3.64
CA LYS A 3 -32.31 80.45 3.80
C LYS A 3 -32.59 78.94 4.01
N GLN A 4 -31.73 78.11 3.45
CA GLN A 4 -31.65 76.66 3.60
C GLN A 4 -31.12 76.30 5.01
N ASN A 5 -31.67 75.24 5.64
CA ASN A 5 -31.08 74.46 6.76
C ASN A 5 -31.97 73.20 6.95
N SER A 6 -31.61 72.01 6.46
CA SER A 6 -30.58 71.05 6.90
C SER A 6 -30.96 70.21 8.13
N LYS A 7 -31.37 68.97 7.84
CA LYS A 7 -31.05 67.66 8.47
C LYS A 7 -31.43 67.51 9.97
N THR A 8 -32.04 66.41 10.43
CA THR A 8 -31.41 65.07 10.49
C THR A 8 -32.47 64.06 10.95
N SER A 9 -32.81 63.06 10.13
CA SER A 9 -33.64 61.92 10.55
C SER A 9 -32.73 60.71 10.82
N TYR A 10 -32.76 60.21 12.05
CA TYR A 10 -32.10 58.97 12.44
C TYR A 10 -32.86 57.78 11.86
N LEU A 11 -32.27 57.11 10.87
CA LEU A 11 -32.72 55.79 10.42
C LEU A 11 -32.02 54.73 11.27
N ILE A 12 -32.80 54.07 12.11
CA ILE A 12 -32.40 52.89 12.89
C ILE A 12 -32.29 51.73 11.90
N SER A 13 -31.06 51.42 11.48
CA SER A 13 -30.77 50.23 10.67
C SER A 13 -30.73 49.01 11.60
N ALA A 14 -31.79 48.20 11.57
CA ALA A 14 -31.81 46.90 12.22
C ALA A 14 -30.85 45.95 11.47
N ILE A 15 -29.70 45.67 12.08
CA ILE A 15 -28.74 44.68 11.58
C ILE A 15 -29.21 43.31 12.09
N THR A 16 -29.87 42.55 11.22
CA THR A 16 -30.15 41.12 11.45
C THR A 16 -28.85 40.33 11.31
N LEU A 17 -28.29 39.90 12.44
CA LEU A 17 -27.10 39.05 12.52
C LEU A 17 -27.49 37.60 12.20
N ALA A 18 -27.30 37.18 10.94
CA ALA A 18 -27.45 35.79 10.55
C ALA A 18 -26.22 34.99 11.02
N VAL A 19 -26.38 34.25 12.12
CA VAL A 19 -25.36 33.30 12.61
C VAL A 19 -25.37 32.09 11.68
N ILE A 20 -24.45 32.05 10.72
CA ILE A 20 -24.22 30.89 9.87
C ILE A 20 -23.48 29.85 10.72
N LEU A 21 -24.20 28.90 11.31
CA LEU A 21 -23.60 27.68 11.86
C LEU A 21 -23.02 26.88 10.70
N SER A 22 -21.77 27.17 10.36
CA SER A 22 -20.99 26.38 9.42
C SER A 22 -20.59 25.09 10.12
N GLY A 23 -21.49 24.11 10.14
CA GLY A 23 -21.16 22.74 10.52
C GLY A 23 -20.10 22.22 9.56
N CYS A 24 -18.90 21.94 10.06
CA CYS A 24 -17.91 21.14 9.35
C CYS A 24 -18.50 19.74 9.16
N PHE A 25 -19.23 19.53 8.06
CA PHE A 25 -19.47 18.19 7.56
C PHE A 25 -18.12 17.68 7.07
N ALA A 26 -17.45 16.89 7.92
CA ALA A 26 -16.33 16.06 7.48
C ALA A 26 -16.92 15.06 6.47
N THR A 27 -16.75 15.33 5.18
CA THR A 27 -17.09 14.39 4.14
C THR A 27 -16.15 13.20 4.29
N TYR A 28 -16.67 12.07 4.76
CA TYR A 28 -15.97 10.80 4.71
C TYR A 28 -15.83 10.45 3.23
N GLN A 29 -14.70 10.82 2.63
CA GLN A 29 -14.34 10.35 1.31
C GLN A 29 -13.95 8.88 1.48
N ASP A 30 -14.85 8.00 1.06
CA ASP A 30 -14.45 6.64 0.69
C ASP A 30 -13.27 6.78 -0.27
N SER A 31 -12.11 6.22 0.08
CA SER A 31 -10.91 6.38 -0.75
C SER A 31 -11.09 5.71 -2.13
N GLY A 32 -12.16 4.93 -2.30
CA GLY A 32 -12.42 4.15 -3.50
C GLY A 32 -11.58 2.86 -3.53
N PHE A 33 -10.89 2.56 -2.42
CA PHE A 33 -10.03 1.38 -2.28
C PHE A 33 -10.58 0.39 -1.26
N LYS A 34 -10.46 -0.90 -1.57
CA LYS A 34 -10.76 -2.01 -0.66
C LYS A 34 -9.54 -2.87 -0.41
N SER A 35 -9.46 -3.41 0.81
CA SER A 35 -8.49 -4.44 1.17
C SER A 35 -9.05 -5.83 0.86
N LEU A 36 -8.33 -6.60 0.07
CA LEU A 36 -8.55 -8.03 -0.12
C LEU A 36 -7.30 -8.79 0.31
N PHE A 37 -7.45 -10.01 0.82
CA PHE A 37 -6.34 -10.74 1.43
C PHE A 37 -6.09 -12.06 0.72
N THR A 38 -4.82 -12.32 0.42
CA THR A 38 -4.34 -13.63 -0.01
C THR A 38 -3.59 -14.29 1.15
N SER A 39 -3.96 -15.51 1.51
CA SER A 39 -3.11 -16.33 2.38
C SER A 39 -1.87 -16.83 1.62
N LEU A 40 -0.71 -16.68 2.24
CA LEU A 40 0.58 -17.16 1.73
C LEU A 40 0.91 -18.59 2.17
N ASN A 41 0.08 -19.19 3.03
CA ASN A 41 0.22 -20.55 3.52
C ASN A 41 -0.47 -21.59 2.63
N ASN A 42 -1.55 -21.19 1.95
CA ASN A 42 -2.40 -22.07 1.14
C ASN A 42 -2.10 -21.98 -0.37
N CYS A 43 -0.83 -22.00 -0.72
CA CYS A 43 -0.38 -21.85 -2.11
C CYS A 43 -0.03 -23.21 -2.73
N GLN A 44 -0.35 -23.38 -4.00
CA GLN A 44 -0.06 -24.60 -4.76
C GLN A 44 1.42 -24.64 -5.16
N SER A 45 2.04 -25.82 -5.05
CA SER A 45 3.46 -26.00 -5.39
C SER A 45 3.62 -26.33 -6.87
N PHE A 46 4.60 -25.69 -7.50
CA PHE A 46 4.98 -25.92 -8.89
C PHE A 46 6.50 -25.97 -9.01
N THR A 47 6.95 -26.38 -10.19
CA THR A 47 8.35 -26.40 -10.58
C THR A 47 8.48 -25.54 -11.83
N ASP A 48 9.50 -24.68 -11.89
CA ASP A 48 9.78 -23.89 -13.08
C ASP A 48 10.42 -24.78 -14.16
N PRO A 49 9.70 -25.09 -15.26
CA PRO A 49 10.23 -25.98 -16.30
C PRO A 49 11.29 -25.29 -17.16
N THR A 50 11.41 -23.96 -17.06
CA THR A 50 12.39 -23.16 -17.83
C THR A 50 13.72 -23.04 -17.10
N ASP A 51 13.75 -23.32 -15.80
CA ASP A 51 14.98 -23.38 -15.02
C ASP A 51 15.60 -24.79 -15.12
N PRO A 52 16.86 -24.93 -15.59
CA PRO A 52 17.54 -26.22 -15.65
C PRO A 52 17.65 -26.93 -14.28
N ASN A 53 17.55 -26.18 -13.18
CA ASN A 53 17.57 -26.74 -11.83
C ASN A 53 16.18 -27.16 -11.33
N SER A 54 15.13 -27.00 -12.14
CA SER A 54 13.76 -27.31 -11.74
C SER A 54 13.39 -26.60 -10.44
N THR A 55 13.62 -25.29 -10.39
CA THR A 55 13.45 -24.52 -9.15
C THR A 55 11.98 -24.53 -8.71
N PRO A 56 11.69 -24.96 -7.47
CA PRO A 56 10.34 -24.98 -6.96
C PRO A 56 9.86 -23.57 -6.61
N TYR A 57 8.60 -23.30 -6.91
CA TYR A 57 7.89 -22.10 -6.47
C TYR A 57 6.50 -22.45 -5.95
N LYS A 58 5.86 -21.51 -5.24
CA LYS A 58 4.44 -21.64 -4.90
C LYS A 58 3.63 -20.57 -5.58
N LEU A 59 2.45 -20.92 -6.08
CA LEU A 59 1.48 -20.01 -6.68
C LEU A 59 0.31 -19.84 -5.71
N CYS A 60 0.06 -18.61 -5.28
CA CYS A 60 -1.05 -18.25 -4.43
C CYS A 60 -2.17 -17.62 -5.26
N ALA A 61 -3.41 -17.78 -4.79
CA ALA A 61 -4.54 -17.05 -5.36
C ALA A 61 -4.29 -15.54 -5.29
N GLY A 62 -4.70 -14.80 -6.32
CA GLY A 62 -4.69 -13.34 -6.27
C GLY A 62 -6.04 -12.77 -6.64
N ILE A 63 -6.03 -11.52 -7.10
CA ILE A 63 -7.23 -10.70 -7.31
C ILE A 63 -7.26 -10.21 -8.76
N ALA A 64 -8.45 -10.19 -9.37
CA ALA A 64 -8.67 -9.62 -10.71
C ALA A 64 -7.71 -10.14 -11.80
N GLY A 65 -7.42 -11.45 -11.79
CA GLY A 65 -6.51 -12.08 -12.76
C GLY A 65 -5.03 -12.05 -12.36
N TYR A 66 -4.65 -11.26 -11.36
CA TYR A 66 -3.30 -11.30 -10.78
C TYR A 66 -3.14 -12.50 -9.85
N GLN A 67 -1.89 -12.95 -9.68
CA GLN A 67 -1.51 -13.99 -8.73
C GLN A 67 -0.19 -13.64 -8.04
N LEU A 68 0.13 -14.34 -6.95
CA LEU A 68 1.41 -14.19 -6.27
C LEU A 68 2.25 -15.45 -6.46
N ILE A 69 3.50 -15.26 -6.87
CA ILE A 69 4.50 -16.31 -6.91
C ILE A 69 5.41 -16.13 -5.70
N LEU A 70 5.53 -17.17 -4.87
CA LEU A 70 6.50 -17.23 -3.79
C LEU A 70 7.72 -18.00 -4.27
N ARG A 71 8.87 -17.33 -4.38
CA ARG A 71 10.15 -17.96 -4.76
C ARG A 71 11.14 -17.92 -3.62
N LYS A 72 11.94 -18.99 -3.51
CA LYS A 72 13.12 -18.98 -2.66
C LYS A 72 14.17 -18.06 -3.28
N VAL A 73 14.75 -17.21 -2.46
CA VAL A 73 15.87 -16.32 -2.79
C VAL A 73 16.97 -16.55 -1.75
N GLY A 74 18.23 -16.34 -2.14
CA GLY A 74 19.43 -16.85 -1.45
C GLY A 74 19.36 -17.04 0.07
N ALA A 75 19.97 -18.13 0.57
CA ALA A 75 19.96 -18.55 1.98
C ALA A 75 18.55 -18.83 2.54
N GLY A 76 17.67 -19.42 1.73
CA GLY A 76 16.39 -19.98 2.19
C GLY A 76 15.25 -19.00 2.39
N ARG A 77 15.52 -17.69 2.25
CA ARG A 77 14.52 -16.62 2.26
C ARG A 77 13.51 -16.80 1.13
N LYS A 78 12.36 -16.12 1.24
CA LYS A 78 11.35 -16.11 0.18
C LYS A 78 10.96 -14.69 -0.17
N SER A 79 10.84 -14.40 -1.46
CA SER A 79 10.26 -13.15 -1.94
C SER A 79 8.97 -13.44 -2.70
N ILE A 80 8.12 -12.42 -2.79
CA ILE A 80 6.94 -12.42 -3.65
C ILE A 80 7.33 -11.86 -5.03
N GLU A 81 6.78 -12.46 -6.07
CA GLU A 81 6.65 -11.87 -7.41
C GLU A 81 5.16 -11.69 -7.70
N ILE A 82 4.79 -10.58 -8.32
CA ILE A 82 3.44 -10.37 -8.81
C ILE A 82 3.35 -10.90 -10.23
N LEU A 83 2.48 -11.88 -10.45
CA LEU A 83 2.13 -12.35 -11.78
C LEU A 83 0.94 -11.54 -12.26
N SER A 84 1.14 -10.73 -13.31
CA SER A 84 0.07 -9.94 -13.93
C SER A 84 -0.97 -10.82 -14.62
N ASP A 85 -2.11 -10.21 -14.94
CA ASP A 85 -3.13 -10.80 -15.80
C ASP A 85 -2.58 -11.22 -17.18
N SER A 86 -1.61 -10.47 -17.72
CA SER A 86 -0.86 -10.76 -18.94
C SER A 86 0.20 -11.86 -18.81
N GLN A 87 0.30 -12.51 -17.64
CA GLN A 87 1.27 -13.56 -17.31
C GLN A 87 2.73 -13.08 -17.26
N GLN A 88 2.97 -11.78 -17.12
CA GLN A 88 4.29 -11.24 -16.84
C GLN A 88 4.57 -11.25 -15.34
N SER A 89 5.73 -11.75 -14.93
CA SER A 89 6.14 -11.78 -13.52
C SER A 89 7.02 -10.57 -13.17
N PHE A 90 6.76 -9.98 -12.00
CA PHE A 90 7.48 -8.84 -11.46
C PHE A 90 7.99 -9.15 -10.04
N PRO A 91 9.28 -9.50 -9.87
CA PRO A 91 9.86 -9.82 -8.56
C PRO A 91 9.95 -8.59 -7.66
N LEU A 92 9.49 -8.71 -6.41
CA LEU A 92 9.55 -7.62 -5.43
C LEU A 92 10.88 -7.52 -4.68
N ASN A 93 11.76 -8.51 -4.83
CA ASN A 93 13.16 -8.49 -4.40
C ASN A 93 13.40 -8.04 -2.95
N TYR A 94 12.65 -8.56 -1.99
CA TYR A 94 12.73 -8.13 -0.58
C TYR A 94 14.13 -8.23 0.03
N GLN A 95 14.93 -9.21 -0.38
CA GLN A 95 16.34 -9.35 0.04
C GLN A 95 17.26 -8.19 -0.37
N GLN A 96 16.83 -7.40 -1.36
CA GLN A 96 17.56 -6.24 -1.84
C GLN A 96 16.97 -4.94 -1.29
N VAL A 97 15.65 -4.84 -1.20
CA VAL A 97 14.96 -3.56 -0.97
C VAL A 97 14.32 -3.42 0.41
N VAL A 98 14.12 -4.52 1.14
CA VAL A 98 13.59 -4.48 2.51
C VAL A 98 14.72 -4.67 3.51
N THR A 99 15.38 -5.82 3.52
CA THR A 99 16.52 -6.09 4.40
C THR A 99 17.44 -7.11 3.74
N ARG A 100 18.75 -6.96 3.95
CA ARG A 100 19.76 -7.92 3.47
C ARG A 100 19.97 -9.10 4.42
N GLN A 101 19.40 -9.02 5.63
CA GLN A 101 19.51 -10.05 6.65
C GLN A 101 18.55 -11.22 6.40
N MET A 102 18.56 -12.21 7.29
CA MET A 102 17.56 -13.27 7.24
C MET A 102 16.17 -12.69 7.50
N PHE A 103 15.18 -13.22 6.80
CA PHE A 103 13.78 -12.86 7.03
C PHE A 103 12.85 -13.97 6.57
N HIS A 104 11.62 -13.90 7.02
CA HIS A 104 10.51 -14.67 6.47
C HIS A 104 9.31 -13.76 6.20
N LEU A 105 8.38 -14.25 5.40
CA LEU A 105 7.12 -13.56 5.12
C LEU A 105 6.12 -13.85 6.23
N GLY A 106 5.23 -12.90 6.51
CA GLY A 106 4.02 -13.15 7.28
C GLY A 106 3.05 -14.08 6.53
N ASP A 107 1.90 -14.35 7.15
CA ASP A 107 0.95 -15.37 6.67
C ASP A 107 0.03 -14.90 5.53
N GLN A 108 -0.04 -13.59 5.30
CA GLN A 108 -0.94 -12.98 4.33
C GLN A 108 -0.28 -11.83 3.57
N ALA A 109 -0.78 -11.59 2.36
CA ALA A 109 -0.55 -10.36 1.63
C ALA A 109 -1.88 -9.63 1.45
N GLU A 110 -1.86 -8.31 1.60
CA GLU A 110 -3.02 -7.44 1.44
C GLU A 110 -2.96 -6.72 0.11
N TRP A 111 -3.98 -6.90 -0.71
CA TRP A 111 -4.20 -6.16 -1.94
C TRP A 111 -4.99 -4.89 -1.65
N ARG A 112 -4.52 -3.76 -2.15
CA ARG A 112 -5.28 -2.53 -2.22
C ARG A 112 -5.86 -2.39 -3.62
N VAL A 113 -7.18 -2.46 -3.69
CA VAL A 113 -7.93 -2.61 -4.94
C VAL A 113 -8.79 -1.37 -5.15
N ALA A 114 -8.52 -0.62 -6.22
CA ALA A 114 -9.35 0.50 -6.61
C ALA A 114 -10.63 -0.02 -7.27
N GLU A 115 -11.78 0.51 -6.86
CA GLU A 115 -13.04 0.27 -7.56
C GLU A 115 -13.33 1.39 -8.54
N SER A 116 -13.65 1.01 -9.77
CA SER A 116 -14.07 1.92 -10.83
C SER A 116 -15.32 1.39 -11.52
N SER A 117 -15.97 2.22 -12.34
CA SER A 117 -17.08 1.79 -13.18
C SER A 117 -16.72 0.67 -14.16
N SER A 118 -15.43 0.50 -14.47
CA SER A 118 -14.90 -0.55 -15.36
C SER A 118 -14.48 -1.83 -14.65
N GLY A 119 -14.52 -1.86 -13.31
CA GLY A 119 -14.16 -3.02 -12.50
C GLY A 119 -13.22 -2.71 -11.33
N SER A 120 -12.79 -3.78 -10.67
CA SER A 120 -11.85 -3.74 -9.55
C SER A 120 -10.42 -4.00 -10.05
N GLU A 121 -9.50 -3.07 -9.79
CA GLU A 121 -8.12 -3.15 -10.25
C GLU A 121 -7.16 -3.11 -9.05
N PRO A 122 -6.29 -4.11 -8.85
CA PRO A 122 -5.25 -4.08 -7.83
C PRO A 122 -4.21 -3.00 -8.13
N GLN A 123 -3.99 -2.10 -7.18
CA GLN A 123 -3.07 -0.96 -7.33
C GLN A 123 -1.84 -1.09 -6.45
N ALA A 124 -1.95 -1.80 -5.33
CA ALA A 124 -0.82 -2.08 -4.45
C ALA A 124 -0.95 -3.42 -3.73
N LEU A 125 0.20 -3.93 -3.29
CA LEU A 125 0.33 -5.08 -2.41
C LEU A 125 1.08 -4.66 -1.15
N ILE A 126 0.59 -5.06 0.02
CA ILE A 126 1.28 -4.91 1.29
C ILE A 126 1.66 -6.31 1.79
N ALA A 127 2.93 -6.51 2.13
CA ALA A 127 3.42 -7.77 2.70
C ALA A 127 4.21 -7.53 3.99
N GLU A 128 4.00 -8.40 4.97
CA GLU A 128 4.77 -8.40 6.22
C GLU A 128 6.08 -9.18 6.03
N ILE A 129 7.18 -8.57 6.41
CA ILE A 129 8.54 -9.13 6.34
C ILE A 129 9.11 -9.16 7.75
N HIS A 130 9.20 -10.35 8.31
CA HIS A 130 9.72 -10.62 9.65
C HIS A 130 11.23 -10.80 9.56
N ALA A 131 11.97 -9.74 9.88
CA ALA A 131 13.41 -9.69 9.79
C ALA A 131 14.08 -10.24 11.06
N HIS A 132 15.16 -10.99 10.85
CA HIS A 132 16.05 -11.54 11.87
C HIS A 132 17.41 -10.87 11.71
N GLU A 133 17.59 -9.75 12.39
CA GLU A 133 18.74 -8.84 12.16
C GLU A 133 19.79 -8.92 13.27
N ASP A 134 19.48 -9.60 14.38
CA ASP A 134 20.42 -9.90 15.44
C ASP A 134 21.20 -11.19 15.08
N LEU A 135 22.52 -11.07 14.97
CA LEU A 135 23.39 -12.20 14.63
C LEU A 135 23.69 -13.10 15.84
N ASP A 136 23.54 -12.57 17.05
CA ASP A 136 23.72 -13.32 18.29
C ASP A 136 22.45 -14.13 18.62
N GLU A 137 21.27 -13.64 18.21
CA GLU A 137 19.97 -14.31 18.34
C GLU A 137 19.27 -14.52 16.97
N PRO A 138 19.81 -15.36 16.06
CA PRO A 138 19.38 -15.44 14.65
C PRO A 138 17.96 -15.99 14.42
N ASP A 139 17.36 -16.59 15.45
CA ASP A 139 15.99 -17.11 15.41
C ASP A 139 14.96 -16.06 15.88
N GLN A 140 15.40 -14.93 16.44
CA GLN A 140 14.54 -13.87 16.94
C GLN A 140 14.14 -12.89 15.83
N VAL A 141 12.83 -12.66 15.70
CA VAL A 141 12.32 -11.57 14.88
C VAL A 141 12.61 -10.25 15.57
N THR A 142 13.53 -9.47 15.01
CA THR A 142 13.96 -8.16 15.54
C THR A 142 13.07 -7.02 15.06
N ALA A 143 12.49 -7.15 13.86
CA ALA A 143 11.61 -6.17 13.27
C ALA A 143 10.58 -6.82 12.34
N ILE A 144 9.39 -6.22 12.28
CA ILE A 144 8.40 -6.51 11.26
C ILE A 144 8.30 -5.29 10.35
N TYR A 145 8.73 -5.45 9.11
CA TYR A 145 8.60 -4.44 8.07
C TYR A 145 7.34 -4.69 7.23
N LEU A 146 6.65 -3.61 6.90
CA LEU A 146 5.53 -3.61 5.96
C LEU A 146 6.05 -3.08 4.63
N ALA A 147 6.23 -4.00 3.66
CA ALA A 147 6.64 -3.66 2.32
C ALA A 147 5.41 -3.31 1.48
N VAL A 148 5.34 -2.07 1.00
CA VAL A 148 4.31 -1.60 0.07
C VAL A 148 4.88 -1.67 -1.33
N ALA A 149 4.22 -2.42 -2.20
CA ALA A 149 4.56 -2.52 -3.61
C ALA A 149 3.45 -1.94 -4.47
N LYS A 150 3.83 -1.17 -5.50
CA LYS A 150 2.89 -0.78 -6.55
C LYS A 150 2.65 -1.93 -7.51
N ILE A 151 1.45 -1.98 -8.05
CA ILE A 151 1.04 -2.93 -9.07
C ILE A 151 0.67 -2.13 -10.31
N SER A 152 1.27 -2.49 -11.45
CA SER A 152 0.84 -2.01 -12.75
C SER A 152 1.09 -3.07 -13.82
N ALA A 153 0.52 -2.89 -15.00
CA ALA A 153 0.75 -3.78 -16.14
C ALA A 153 2.21 -3.75 -16.66
N ALA A 154 2.95 -2.67 -16.42
CA ALA A 154 4.30 -2.47 -16.96
C ALA A 154 5.41 -2.75 -15.95
N GLU A 155 5.16 -2.48 -14.66
CA GLU A 155 6.11 -2.68 -13.57
C GLU A 155 5.40 -2.94 -12.24
N SER A 156 5.96 -3.81 -11.42
CA SER A 156 5.61 -3.90 -10.00
C SER A 156 6.88 -3.97 -9.18
N CYS A 157 6.95 -3.16 -8.13
CA CYS A 157 8.14 -3.00 -7.30
C CYS A 157 7.75 -2.44 -5.93
N VAL A 158 8.62 -2.61 -4.93
CA VAL A 158 8.46 -1.97 -3.63
C VAL A 158 8.68 -0.46 -3.77
N THR A 159 7.78 0.33 -3.19
CA THR A 159 7.84 1.80 -3.15
C THR A 159 8.13 2.32 -1.75
N ASP A 160 7.67 1.60 -0.72
CA ASP A 160 7.83 2.00 0.66
C ASP A 160 8.09 0.79 1.55
N VAL A 161 8.91 0.99 2.58
CA VAL A 161 9.16 0.02 3.64
C VAL A 161 9.09 0.76 4.96
N VAL A 162 8.17 0.35 5.81
CA VAL A 162 7.93 0.98 7.12
C VAL A 162 7.92 -0.08 8.21
N LYS A 163 8.40 0.24 9.41
CA LYS A 163 8.29 -0.68 10.55
C LYS A 163 6.83 -0.70 11.02
N GLN A 164 6.29 -1.88 11.28
CA GLN A 164 4.89 -2.06 11.67
C GLN A 164 4.51 -1.23 12.91
N GLN A 165 5.43 -1.10 13.87
CA GLN A 165 5.22 -0.33 15.11
C GLN A 165 5.24 1.19 14.92
N GLU A 166 5.69 1.69 13.75
CA GLU A 166 5.88 3.11 13.46
C GLU A 166 4.77 3.71 12.60
N VAL A 167 3.82 2.89 12.15
CA VAL A 167 2.76 3.30 11.21
C VAL A 167 1.39 2.79 11.68
N SER A 168 0.39 3.67 11.66
CA SER A 168 -1.00 3.23 11.84
C SER A 168 -1.52 2.54 10.57
N ARG A 169 -2.57 1.73 10.71
CA ARG A 169 -3.18 1.05 9.56
C ARG A 169 -3.67 2.03 8.48
N GLU A 170 -4.27 3.14 8.89
CA GLU A 170 -4.76 4.18 7.98
C GLU A 170 -3.61 4.83 7.20
N GLN A 171 -2.49 5.16 7.88
CA GLN A 171 -1.30 5.72 7.22
C GLN A 171 -0.70 4.73 6.22
N LEU A 172 -0.63 3.44 6.57
CA LEU A 172 -0.16 2.39 5.66
C LEU A 172 -1.05 2.27 4.43
N HIS A 173 -2.38 2.29 4.61
CA HIS A 173 -3.33 2.26 3.50
C HIS A 173 -3.16 3.49 2.60
N HIS A 174 -2.96 4.66 3.18
CA HIS A 174 -2.70 5.87 2.40
C HIS A 174 -1.38 5.82 1.62
N LEU A 175 -0.32 5.19 2.14
CA LEU A 175 0.91 4.92 1.38
C LEU A 175 0.62 3.99 0.20
N ALA A 176 -0.08 2.89 0.46
CA ALA A 176 -0.40 1.89 -0.56
C ALA A 176 -1.34 2.42 -1.66
N ASP A 177 -2.36 3.20 -1.29
CA ASP A 177 -3.28 3.82 -2.25
C ASP A 177 -2.57 4.87 -3.14
N LYS A 178 -1.40 5.37 -2.73
CA LYS A 178 -0.53 6.27 -3.51
C LYS A 178 0.60 5.55 -4.28
N ALA A 179 0.87 4.28 -3.97
CA ALA A 179 1.97 3.52 -4.53
C ALA A 179 2.03 3.55 -6.07
N PRO A 180 0.92 3.53 -6.84
CA PRO A 180 0.97 3.63 -8.31
C PRO A 180 1.74 4.84 -8.83
N GLN A 181 1.80 5.93 -8.06
CA GLN A 181 2.51 7.17 -8.42
C GLN A 181 3.88 7.29 -7.74
N SER A 182 4.24 6.34 -6.88
CA SER A 182 5.51 6.34 -6.16
C SER A 182 6.64 5.70 -6.99
N ALA A 183 7.85 6.18 -6.75
CA ALA A 183 9.05 5.59 -7.36
C ALA A 183 9.40 4.25 -6.69
N CYS A 184 9.99 3.33 -7.46
CA CYS A 184 10.57 2.12 -6.89
C CYS A 184 11.77 2.45 -6.02
N ILE A 185 11.91 1.78 -4.88
CA ILE A 185 13.15 1.83 -4.08
C ILE A 185 14.16 0.81 -4.60
N GLY A 186 15.45 1.17 -4.55
CA GLY A 186 16.56 0.33 -5.04
C GLY A 186 17.38 -0.34 -3.92
N SER A 187 17.16 0.04 -2.67
CA SER A 187 17.90 -0.41 -1.49
C SER A 187 17.04 -0.27 -0.22
N PRO A 188 17.42 -0.93 0.89
CA PRO A 188 16.74 -0.78 2.17
C PRO A 188 16.80 0.69 2.63
N PRO A 189 15.73 1.24 3.21
CA PRO A 189 15.74 2.62 3.72
C PRO A 189 16.34 2.76 5.12
N HIS A 190 16.84 1.68 5.72
CA HIS A 190 17.43 1.62 7.07
C HIS A 190 18.82 1.00 7.07
#